data_AF-R7TPW9-F1
#
_entry.id   AF-R7TPW9-F1
#
_cell.length_a   1.000
_cell.length_b   1.000
_cell.length_c   1.000
_cell.angle_alpha   90.00
_cell.angle_beta   90.00
_cell.angle_gamma   90.00
#
_symmetry.space_group_name_H-M   'P 1'
#
loop_
_entity.id
_entity.type
_entity.pdbx_description
1 polymer ?
#
loop_
_entity_poly.entity_id
_entity_poly.type
_entity_poly.pdbx_seq_one_letter_code
_entity_poly.pdbx_strand_id
1 'polypeptide(L)'
;MPQIFQVLRCYKCRVFQVQQSKKSLKWKCKMCGEKQSTQKVHGSGSGSDCRKHVQKLNMLCGELREGVEMSSAAKISPNKVSRVSCCHGEL
;
A
#
# COMPACT_ATOMS: atom_id res chain seq x y z
N MET A 1 1.82 20.03 -9.49
CA MET A 1 2.06 18.58 -9.68
C MET A 1 1.28 17.78 -8.65
N PRO A 2 0.46 16.80 -9.05
CA PRO A 2 -0.29 15.97 -8.11
C PRO A 2 0.68 15.11 -7.29
N GLN A 3 0.53 15.14 -5.97
CA GLN A 3 1.36 14.37 -5.05
C GLN A 3 0.88 12.92 -5.02
N ILE A 4 1.71 12.00 -5.53
CA ILE A 4 1.40 10.56 -5.50
C ILE A 4 1.72 9.98 -4.13
N PHE A 5 0.80 9.18 -3.60
CA PHE A 5 1.00 8.42 -2.37
C PHE A 5 1.14 6.94 -2.69
N GLN A 6 1.84 6.23 -1.82
CA GLN A 6 2.07 4.79 -1.89
C GLN A 6 1.80 4.14 -0.55
N VAL A 7 1.33 2.90 -0.59
CA VAL A 7 1.03 2.08 0.58
C VAL A 7 2.14 1.07 0.78
N LEU A 8 2.74 1.09 1.97
CA LEU A 8 3.90 0.29 2.35
C LEU A 8 3.62 -0.53 3.59
N ARG A 9 4.23 -1.71 3.69
CA ARG A 9 4.14 -2.59 4.86
C ARG A 9 5.44 -2.53 5.65
N CYS A 10 5.36 -2.35 6.97
CA CYS A 10 6.54 -2.41 7.83
C CYS A 10 7.02 -3.86 8.02
N TYR A 11 8.33 -4.10 7.98
CA TYR A 11 8.87 -5.46 8.21
C TYR A 11 8.74 -5.91 9.67
N LYS A 12 8.81 -4.98 10.63
CA LYS A 12 8.84 -5.29 12.07
C LYS A 12 7.44 -5.46 12.66
N CYS A 13 6.61 -4.41 12.58
CA CYS A 13 5.25 -4.43 13.14
C CYS A 13 4.18 -4.87 12.13
N ARG A 14 4.54 -5.15 10.87
CA ARG A 14 3.65 -5.66 9.81
C ARG A 14 2.46 -4.76 9.44
N VAL A 15 2.35 -3.57 10.03
CA VAL A 15 1.33 -2.56 9.73
C VAL A 15 1.54 -1.93 8.35
N PHE A 16 0.44 -1.59 7.70
CA PHE A 16 0.40 -0.83 6.47
C PHE A 16 0.33 0.67 6.75
N GLN A 17 1.05 1.46 5.96
CA GLN A 17 1.15 2.90 6.12
C GLN A 17 1.13 3.61 4.77
N VAL A 18 0.51 4.78 4.74
CA VAL A 18 0.55 5.68 3.59
C VAL A 18 1.79 6.54 3.68
N GLN A 19 2.58 6.53 2.61
CA GLN A 19 3.77 7.36 2.47
C GLN A 19 3.68 8.15 1.16
N GLN A 20 4.02 9.43 1.20
CA GLN A 20 4.15 10.21 -0.04
C GLN A 20 5.32 9.65 -0.85
N SER A 21 5.10 9.47 -2.15
CA SER A 21 6.14 8.99 -3.06
C SER A 21 7.27 10.01 -3.15
N LYS A 22 8.48 9.54 -2.84
CA LYS A 22 9.71 10.33 -2.91
C LYS A 22 10.70 9.59 -3.80
N LYS A 23 11.67 10.33 -4.34
CA LYS A 23 12.79 9.74 -5.09
C LYS A 23 13.62 8.78 -4.23
N SER A 24 13.64 9.01 -2.92
CA SER A 24 14.27 8.11 -1.96
C SER A 24 13.33 6.99 -1.55
N LEU A 25 13.85 5.76 -1.58
CA LEU A 25 13.17 4.56 -1.11
C LEU A 25 13.24 4.41 0.42
N LYS A 26 13.85 5.33 1.15
CA LYS A 26 13.96 5.23 2.62
C LYS A 26 12.76 5.87 3.30
N TRP A 27 12.13 5.14 4.22
CA TRP A 27 11.02 5.62 5.03
C TRP A 27 11.12 5.12 6.47
N LYS A 28 10.40 5.78 7.37
CA LYS A 28 10.37 5.42 8.80
C LYS A 28 8.96 4.97 9.15
N CYS A 29 8.85 3.83 9.82
CA CYS A 29 7.58 3.37 10.36
C CYS A 29 7.08 4.33 11.44
N LYS A 30 5.86 4.86 11.31
CA LYS A 30 5.27 5.72 12.35
C LYS A 30 4.85 4.96 13.62
N MET A 31 4.56 3.67 13.50
CA MET A 31 4.11 2.84 14.63
C MET A 31 5.27 2.33 15.49
N CYS A 32 6.33 1.81 14.87
CA CYS A 32 7.48 1.24 15.60
C CYS A 32 8.76 2.07 15.52
N GLY A 33 8.78 3.18 14.76
CA GLY A 33 9.93 4.08 14.66
C GLY A 33 11.11 3.61 13.80
N GLU A 34 11.02 2.40 13.25
CA GLU A 34 12.11 1.74 12.52
C GLU A 34 12.36 2.37 11.14
N LYS A 35 13.65 2.51 10.77
CA LYS A 35 14.05 3.04 9.46
C LYS A 35 14.18 1.86 8.49
N GLN A 36 13.49 1.94 7.37
CA GLN A 36 13.37 0.83 6.43
C GLN A 36 13.37 1.32 4.98
N SER A 37 13.75 0.44 4.06
CA SER A 37 13.65 0.67 2.63
C SER A 37 12.30 0.19 2.10
N THR A 38 11.78 0.90 1.11
CA THR A 38 10.63 0.50 0.31
C THR A 38 11.04 -0.65 -0.58
N GLN A 39 10.61 -1.86 -0.23
CA GLN A 39 10.83 -3.06 -1.05
C GLN A 39 9.62 -3.39 -1.92
N LYS A 40 8.41 -3.26 -1.37
CA LYS A 40 7.16 -3.59 -2.04
C LYS A 40 6.11 -2.52 -1.79
N VAL A 41 5.52 -2.03 -2.88
CA VAL A 41 4.38 -1.10 -2.86
C VAL A 41 3.11 -1.91 -3.03
N HIS A 42 2.19 -1.81 -2.06
CA HIS A 42 0.91 -2.53 -2.06
C HIS A 42 -0.20 -1.77 -2.78
N GLY A 43 -0.02 -0.48 -3.01
CA GLY A 43 -0.93 0.37 -3.78
C GLY A 43 -0.34 1.76 -3.96
N SER A 44 -0.72 2.46 -5.01
CA SER A 44 -0.30 3.84 -5.27
C SER A 44 -1.43 4.64 -5.89
N GLY A 45 -1.56 5.92 -5.52
CA GLY A 45 -2.60 6.79 -6.05
C GLY A 45 -2.79 8.05 -5.21
N SER A 46 -4.03 8.53 -5.17
CA SER A 46 -4.44 9.68 -4.37
C SER A 46 -4.33 9.39 -2.87
N GLY A 47 -4.07 10.42 -2.07
CA GLY A 47 -3.96 10.25 -0.62
C GLY A 47 -5.25 9.74 0.03
N SER A 48 -6.42 10.09 -0.51
CA SER A 48 -7.73 9.59 -0.09
C SER A 48 -7.85 8.08 -0.26
N ASP A 49 -7.52 7.57 -1.44
CA ASP A 49 -7.66 6.16 -1.78
C ASP A 49 -6.64 5.32 -1.01
N CYS A 50 -5.41 5.82 -0.88
CA CYS A 50 -4.38 5.17 -0.08
C CYS A 50 -4.79 5.06 1.40
N ARG A 51 -5.43 6.07 1.98
CA ARG A 51 -5.91 6.02 3.37
C ARG A 51 -6.99 4.95 3.56
N LYS A 52 -7.99 4.91 2.66
CA LYS A 52 -9.05 3.87 2.68
C LYS A 52 -8.44 2.47 2.53
N HIS A 53 -7.46 2.32 1.64
CA HIS A 53 -6.79 1.05 1.41
C HIS A 53 -5.99 0.59 2.63
N VAL A 54 -5.21 1.48 3.25
CA VAL A 54 -4.46 1.18 4.48
C VAL A 54 -5.39 0.82 5.63
N GLN A 55 -6.51 1.53 5.79
CA GLN A 55 -7.50 1.21 6.80
C GLN A 55 -8.01 -0.22 6.61
N LYS A 56 -8.44 -0.59 5.39
CA LYS A 56 -8.90 -1.94 5.09
C LYS A 56 -7.82 -3.01 5.35
N LEU A 57 -6.59 -2.76 4.91
CA LEU A 57 -5.47 -3.69 5.10
C LEU A 57 -5.09 -3.88 6.58
N ASN A 58 -5.11 -2.80 7.37
CA ASN A 58 -4.81 -2.85 8.79
C ASN A 58 -5.95 -3.48 9.59
N MET A 59 -7.21 -3.31 9.20
CA MET A 59 -8.34 -4.01 9.81
C MET A 59 -8.19 -5.53 9.63
N LEU A 60 -8.00 -6.00 8.39
CA LEU A 60 -7.75 -7.43 8.12
C LEU A 60 -6.52 -7.97 8.86
N CYS A 61 -5.43 -7.20 8.91
CA CYS A 61 -4.20 -7.66 9.56
C CYS A 61 -4.27 -7.57 11.09
N GLY A 62 -5.09 -6.67 11.64
CA GLY A 62 -5.39 -6.57 13.07
C GLY A 62 -6.25 -7.73 13.55
N GLU A 63 -7.29 -8.07 12.78
CA GLU A 63 -8.15 -9.24 13.00
C GLU A 63 -7.33 -10.55 13.01
N LEU A 64 -6.38 -10.70 12.08
CA LEU A 64 -5.45 -11.85 12.04
C LEU A 64 -4.47 -11.91 13.23
N ARG A 65 -4.23 -10.79 13.94
CA ARG A 65 -3.35 -10.75 15.11
C ARG A 65 -4.12 -11.05 16.41
N GLU A 66 -5.44 -10.86 16.40
CA GLU A 66 -6.30 -11.05 17.57
C GLU A 66 -7.19 -12.30 17.49
N GLY A 67 -7.29 -12.97 16.33
CA GLY A 67 -7.81 -14.33 16.23
C GLY A 67 -9.27 -14.48 16.65
N VAL A 68 -10.19 -13.84 15.93
CA VAL A 68 -11.62 -14.18 15.99
C VAL A 68 -12.20 -14.28 14.58
N GLU A 69 -12.88 -15.40 14.37
CA GLU A 69 -13.55 -15.88 13.17
C GLU A 69 -14.58 -14.91 12.56
N MET A 70 -14.66 -14.95 11.22
CA MET A 70 -15.88 -15.13 10.42
C MET A 70 -16.23 -14.07 9.35
N SER A 71 -16.35 -14.59 8.13
CA SER A 71 -17.19 -14.14 6.99
C SER A 71 -16.78 -12.97 6.08
N SER A 72 -16.29 -13.40 4.91
CA SER A 72 -16.74 -12.97 3.58
C SER A 72 -16.37 -11.59 3.02
N ALA A 73 -15.76 -11.68 1.82
CA ALA A 73 -15.69 -10.68 0.76
C ALA A 73 -14.62 -9.57 0.85
N ALA A 74 -13.47 -9.85 0.26
CA ALA A 74 -13.28 -9.48 -1.14
C ALA A 74 -11.96 -10.04 -1.67
N LYS A 75 -12.09 -10.82 -2.73
CA LYS A 75 -11.01 -11.31 -3.59
C LYS A 75 -10.07 -10.14 -3.92
N ILE A 76 -8.85 -10.14 -3.40
CA ILE A 76 -7.78 -9.34 -4.00
C ILE A 76 -7.05 -10.31 -4.91
N SER A 77 -7.58 -10.45 -6.13
CA SER A 77 -6.87 -11.08 -7.24
C SER A 77 -5.50 -10.46 -7.38
N PRO A 78 -4.40 -11.22 -7.27
CA PRO A 78 -3.06 -10.73 -7.51
C PRO A 78 -2.77 -10.79 -9.01
N ASN A 79 -3.62 -10.23 -9.87
CA ASN A 79 -3.25 -10.12 -11.28
C ASN A 79 -4.09 -9.09 -12.05
N LYS A 80 -3.58 -7.87 -12.11
CA LYS A 80 -3.43 -7.12 -13.36
C LYS A 80 -2.29 -6.14 -13.16
N VAL A 81 -1.07 -6.65 -13.32
CA VAL A 81 -0.02 -5.83 -13.94
C VAL A 81 -0.56 -5.51 -15.32
N SER A 82 -1.21 -4.35 -15.46
CA SER A 82 -1.34 -3.75 -16.78
C SER A 82 0.06 -3.31 -17.14
N ARG A 83 0.73 -4.15 -17.91
CA ARG A 83 1.89 -3.76 -18.70
C ARG A 83 1.57 -2.43 -19.35
N VAL A 84 2.43 -1.47 -19.10
CA VAL A 84 2.62 -0.30 -19.95
C VAL A 84 2.68 -0.76 -21.40
N SER A 85 1.93 -0.10 -22.27
CA SER A 85 2.35 0.09 -23.65
C SER A 85 2.05 1.53 -24.04
N CYS A 86 3.11 2.31 -24.15
CA CYS A 86 3.14 3.56 -24.90
C CYS A 86 3.07 3.25 -26.42
N CYS A 87 2.84 4.32 -27.19
CA CYS A 87 2.87 4.45 -28.67
C CYS A 87 1.58 3.99 -29.37
N HIS A 88 0.89 4.71 -30.27
CA HIS A 88 1.05 5.92 -31.12
C HIS A 88 -0.39 6.54 -31.25
N GLY A 89 -0.72 7.73 -31.76
CA GLY A 89 -0.15 8.68 -32.73
C GLY A 89 -1.28 9.63 -33.19
N GLU A 90 -0.91 10.86 -33.54
CA GLU A 90 -1.44 11.77 -34.59
C GLU A 90 -2.94 11.72 -34.96
N LEU A 91 -3.67 12.82 -34.72
CA LEU A 91 -4.05 13.78 -35.78
C LEU A 91 -4.51 15.12 -35.17
#